data_AF-A0A9P0I4Z9-F1
#
_entry.id   AF-A0A9P0I4Z9-F1
#
_cell.length_a   1.000
_cell.length_b   1.000
_cell.length_c   1.000
_cell.angle_alpha   90.00
_cell.angle_beta   90.00
_cell.angle_gamma   90.00
#
_symmetry.space_group_name_H-M   'P 1'
#
loop_
_entity.id
_entity.type
_entity.pdbx_description
1 polymer ?
#
loop_
_entity_poly.entity_id
_entity_poly.type
_entity_poly.pdbx_seq_one_letter_code
_entity_poly.pdbx_strand_id
1 'polypeptide(L)'
;MSKAKLALRDISPVMQKFRDFLLGRKHTNALRFEPLIAARTQPQPQIPDGSSHKHAQNYYYTRDGRREVAPPMNLTQQLLSASSDKGAPKQAANARPTPGPVYQWDKHYE
;
A
#
# COMPACT_ATOMS: atom_id res chain seq x y z
N MET A 1 1.48 32.91 4.22
CA MET A 1 0.81 32.63 2.93
C MET A 1 0.29 33.94 2.40
N SER A 2 0.94 34.54 1.39
CA SER A 2 0.47 35.80 0.81
C SER A 2 -0.92 35.60 0.21
N LYS A 3 -1.86 36.52 0.47
CA LYS A 3 -3.17 36.52 -0.21
C LYS A 3 -2.90 36.55 -1.72
N ALA A 4 -3.49 35.63 -2.47
CA ALA A 4 -3.44 35.65 -3.92
C ALA A 4 -3.90 37.04 -4.41
N LYS A 5 -3.11 37.66 -5.29
CA LYS A 5 -3.31 39.03 -5.77
C LYS A 5 -4.59 39.21 -6.62
N LEU A 6 -5.27 38.11 -6.95
CA LEU A 6 -6.44 38.04 -7.82
C LEU A 6 -7.56 37.27 -7.11
N ALA A 7 -8.76 37.85 -7.08
CA ALA A 7 -9.95 37.15 -6.63
C ALA A 7 -10.25 35.98 -7.58
N LEU A 8 -10.49 34.78 -7.04
CA LEU A 8 -10.88 33.62 -7.82
C LEU A 8 -12.26 33.87 -8.44
N ARG A 9 -12.46 33.37 -9.67
CA ARG A 9 -13.73 33.53 -10.37
C ARG A 9 -14.85 32.84 -9.59
N ASP A 10 -15.86 33.60 -9.20
CA ASP A 10 -17.10 33.12 -8.60
C ASP A 10 -18.29 33.95 -9.13
N ILE A 11 -19.51 33.60 -8.74
CA ILE A 11 -20.75 34.29 -9.12
C ILE A 11 -20.79 35.68 -8.45
N SER A 12 -21.70 36.57 -8.87
CA SER A 12 -21.89 37.88 -8.26
C SER A 12 -22.13 37.79 -6.73
N PRO A 13 -21.70 38.78 -5.93
CA PRO A 13 -21.77 38.72 -4.46
C PRO A 13 -23.19 38.48 -3.90
N VAL A 14 -24.23 38.97 -4.58
CA VAL A 14 -25.64 38.74 -4.19
C VAL A 14 -26.00 37.26 -4.35
N MET A 15 -25.63 36.66 -5.48
CA MET A 15 -25.88 35.25 -5.74
C MET A 15 -25.04 34.33 -4.85
N GLN A 16 -23.82 34.75 -4.45
CA GLN A 16 -23.03 34.03 -3.46
C GLN A 16 -23.76 33.93 -2.12
N LYS A 17 -24.32 35.04 -1.62
CA LYS A 17 -25.10 35.06 -0.37
C LYS A 17 -26.37 34.22 -0.48
N PHE A 18 -27.06 34.29 -1.61
CA PHE A 18 -28.25 33.47 -1.87
C PHE A 18 -27.91 31.97 -1.87
N ARG A 19 -26.81 31.58 -2.53
CA ARG A 19 -26.29 30.21 -2.54
C ARG A 19 -25.91 29.74 -1.14
N ASP A 20 -25.16 30.54 -0.39
CA ASP A 20 -24.71 30.18 0.95
C ASP A 20 -25.89 30.05 1.93
N PHE A 21 -26.94 30.86 1.76
CA PHE A 21 -28.20 30.74 2.49
C PHE A 21 -28.91 29.41 2.20
N LEU A 22 -29.10 29.06 0.92
CA LEU A 22 -29.75 27.80 0.54
C LEU A 22 -28.95 26.55 0.95
N LEU A 23 -27.61 26.65 0.97
CA LEU A 23 -26.74 25.54 1.39
C LEU A 23 -26.63 25.40 2.91
N GLY A 24 -27.03 26.41 3.70
CA GLY A 24 -26.82 26.45 5.15
C GLY A 24 -25.33 26.51 5.56
N ARG A 25 -24.43 26.78 4.60
CA ARG A 25 -22.98 26.85 4.79
C ARG A 25 -22.32 27.68 3.70
N LYS A 26 -21.10 28.15 3.97
CA LYS A 26 -20.28 28.79 2.94
C LYS A 26 -19.95 27.78 1.83
N HIS A 27 -20.20 28.16 0.59
CA HIS A 27 -19.90 27.32 -0.55
C HIS A 27 -18.38 27.11 -0.70
N THR A 28 -17.99 25.85 -0.84
CA THR A 28 -16.61 25.43 -1.12
C THR A 28 -16.45 25.21 -2.61
N ASN A 29 -15.73 26.10 -3.28
CA ASN A 29 -15.54 26.04 -4.73
C ASN A 29 -14.63 24.85 -5.11
N ALA A 30 -15.17 23.90 -5.89
CA ALA A 30 -14.45 22.71 -6.35
C ALA A 30 -13.70 22.92 -7.68
N LEU A 31 -13.76 24.12 -8.27
CA LEU A 31 -13.06 24.44 -9.50
C LEU A 31 -11.55 24.59 -9.26
N ARG A 32 -10.78 24.23 -10.28
CA ARG A 32 -9.33 24.38 -10.29
C ARG A 32 -8.97 25.74 -10.86
N PHE A 33 -8.20 26.50 -10.11
CA PHE A 33 -7.70 27.81 -10.51
C PHE A 33 -6.18 27.77 -10.63
N GLU A 34 -5.64 28.48 -11.61
CA GLU A 34 -4.21 28.57 -11.89
C GLU A 34 -3.32 28.80 -10.65
N PRO A 35 -3.61 29.76 -9.73
CA PRO A 35 -2.76 29.97 -8.55
C PRO A 35 -2.85 28.87 -7.49
N LEU A 36 -3.84 27.97 -7.58
CA LEU A 36 -4.05 26.87 -6.63
C LEU A 36 -3.57 25.52 -7.15
N ILE A 37 -3.10 25.46 -8.39
CA ILE A 37 -2.58 24.24 -9.01
C ILE A 37 -1.10 24.42 -9.33
N ALA A 38 -0.37 23.31 -9.37
CA ALA A 38 0.98 23.32 -9.90
C ALA A 38 0.97 23.76 -11.38
N ALA A 39 2.04 24.43 -11.82
CA ALA A 39 2.20 24.82 -13.22
C ALA A 39 2.13 23.60 -14.16
N ARG A 40 1.75 23.81 -15.43
CA ARG A 40 1.78 22.72 -16.41
C ARG A 40 3.21 22.34 -16.81
N THR A 41 4.08 23.33 -16.87
CA THR A 41 5.50 23.15 -17.14
C THR A 41 6.24 23.02 -15.82
N GLN A 42 6.91 21.89 -15.64
CA GLN A 42 7.73 21.61 -14.46
C GLN A 42 9.22 21.69 -14.83
N PRO A 43 10.11 22.11 -13.90
CA PRO A 43 11.54 22.03 -14.13
C PRO A 43 11.97 20.56 -14.27
N GLN A 44 13.10 20.33 -14.93
CA GLN A 44 13.66 18.98 -15.05
C GLN A 44 14.04 18.45 -13.65
N PRO A 45 13.50 17.29 -13.21
CA PRO A 45 13.81 16.73 -11.90
C PRO A 45 15.18 16.03 -11.90
N GLN A 46 15.84 16.03 -10.74
CA GLN A 46 16.96 15.14 -10.45
C GLN A 46 16.45 14.02 -9.52
N ILE A 47 16.29 12.82 -10.07
CA ILE A 47 15.75 11.67 -9.36
C ILE A 47 16.90 10.94 -8.64
N PRO A 48 16.76 10.53 -7.37
CA PRO A 48 17.79 9.76 -6.70
C PRO A 48 17.92 8.37 -7.32
N ASP A 49 19.13 7.84 -7.27
CA ASP A 49 19.42 6.50 -7.74
C ASP A 49 18.76 5.42 -6.87
N GLY A 50 18.37 4.31 -7.50
CA GLY A 50 17.87 3.13 -6.79
C GLY A 50 18.98 2.37 -6.06
N SER A 51 18.60 1.47 -5.14
CA SER A 51 19.51 0.74 -4.24
C SER A 51 20.61 -0.09 -4.90
N SER A 52 20.43 -0.45 -6.18
CA SER A 52 21.37 -1.23 -6.99
C SER A 52 22.27 -0.37 -7.90
N HIS A 53 22.29 0.95 -7.76
CA HIS A 53 23.27 1.83 -8.43
C HIS A 53 24.54 1.92 -7.57
N LYS A 54 25.24 0.78 -7.44
CA LYS A 54 26.50 0.66 -6.68
C LYS A 54 27.63 0.26 -7.61
N HIS A 55 28.79 0.89 -7.45
CA HIS A 55 29.98 0.63 -8.28
C HIS A 55 30.70 -0.69 -7.94
N ALA A 56 30.55 -1.19 -6.71
CA ALA A 56 31.19 -2.42 -6.24
C ALA A 56 30.20 -3.25 -5.40
N GLN A 57 30.51 -4.54 -5.23
CA GLN A 57 29.73 -5.49 -4.40
C GLN A 57 28.23 -5.54 -4.78
N ASN A 58 27.96 -5.58 -6.09
CA ASN A 58 26.60 -5.50 -6.62
C ASN A 58 26.38 -6.50 -7.78
N TYR A 59 26.84 -7.73 -7.57
CA TYR A 59 26.70 -8.78 -8.56
C TYR A 59 25.24 -9.19 -8.69
N TYR A 60 24.73 -9.26 -9.93
CA TYR A 60 23.33 -9.57 -10.20
C TYR A 60 22.89 -10.90 -9.58
N TYR A 61 23.76 -11.92 -9.59
CA TYR A 61 23.44 -13.26 -9.06
C TYR A 61 23.09 -13.25 -7.56
N THR A 62 23.58 -12.27 -6.78
CA THR A 62 23.32 -12.16 -5.34
C THR A 62 21.96 -11.54 -5.00
N ARG A 63 21.28 -10.96 -5.99
CA ARG A 63 19.99 -10.25 -5.82
C ARG A 63 18.95 -10.68 -6.85
N ASP A 64 19.21 -11.78 -7.55
CA ASP A 64 18.31 -12.32 -8.57
C ASP A 64 17.24 -13.22 -7.91
N GLY A 65 16.25 -12.59 -7.29
CA GLY A 65 15.13 -13.30 -6.65
C GLY A 65 14.32 -14.19 -7.62
N ARG A 66 14.42 -13.97 -8.95
CA ARG A 66 13.78 -14.86 -9.93
C ARG A 66 14.41 -16.26 -9.94
N ARG A 67 15.69 -16.37 -9.58
CA ARG A 67 16.43 -17.64 -9.51
C ARG A 67 16.39 -18.29 -8.13
N GLU A 68 15.92 -17.57 -7.11
CA GLU A 68 15.72 -18.11 -5.76
C GLU A 68 14.45 -18.97 -5.66
N VAL A 69 13.55 -18.87 -6.66
CA VAL A 69 12.31 -19.65 -6.69
C VAL A 69 12.63 -21.13 -6.93
N ALA A 70 12.44 -21.95 -5.90
CA ALA A 70 12.50 -23.41 -6.00
C ALA A 70 11.13 -24.00 -6.42
N PRO A 71 11.11 -25.18 -7.06
CA PRO A 71 9.88 -25.92 -7.28
C PRO A 71 9.12 -26.19 -5.96
N PRO A 72 7.78 -26.27 -6.00
CA PRO A 72 7.00 -26.55 -4.80
C PRO A 72 7.33 -27.92 -4.21
N MET A 73 7.36 -27.99 -2.88
CA MET A 73 7.66 -29.21 -2.14
C MET A 73 6.48 -30.19 -2.19
N ASN A 74 6.74 -31.44 -2.57
CA ASN A 74 5.73 -32.50 -2.58
C ASN A 74 5.58 -33.13 -1.19
N LEU A 75 4.55 -32.71 -0.46
CA LEU A 75 4.29 -33.17 0.91
C LEU A 75 4.05 -34.69 0.98
N THR A 76 3.41 -35.29 -0.02
CA THR A 76 3.14 -36.74 -0.03
C THR A 76 4.46 -37.52 -0.03
N GLN A 77 5.36 -37.22 -0.96
CA GLN A 77 6.67 -37.87 -1.05
C GLN A 77 7.53 -37.64 0.20
N GLN A 78 7.47 -36.44 0.77
CA GLN A 78 8.21 -36.10 1.99
C GLN A 78 7.66 -36.78 3.25
N LEU A 79 6.33 -36.88 3.38
CA LEU A 79 5.70 -37.59 4.49
C LEU A 79 5.91 -39.10 4.38
N LEU A 80 5.98 -39.65 3.16
CA LEU A 80 6.33 -41.04 2.91
C LEU A 80 7.78 -41.37 3.32
N SER A 81 8.74 -40.48 3.06
CA SER A 81 10.14 -40.67 3.52
C SER A 81 10.30 -40.44 5.02
N ALA A 82 9.59 -39.46 5.59
CA ALA A 82 9.60 -39.16 7.02
C ALA A 82 8.82 -40.18 7.87
N SER A 83 7.83 -40.88 7.32
CA SER A 83 7.05 -41.90 8.03
C SER A 83 7.71 -43.29 8.06
N SER A 84 9.03 -43.37 7.92
CA SER A 84 9.81 -44.60 8.07
C SER A 84 9.93 -45.10 9.52
N ASP A 85 9.14 -44.56 10.45
CA ASP A 85 8.90 -45.16 11.76
C ASP A 85 8.27 -46.54 11.57
N LYS A 86 9.11 -47.57 11.73
CA LYS A 86 8.80 -48.98 11.62
C LYS A 86 7.75 -49.43 12.65
N GLY A 87 6.48 -49.13 12.41
CA GLY A 87 5.35 -49.71 13.12
C GLY A 87 5.16 -49.26 14.59
N ALA A 88 5.80 -48.17 15.03
CA ALA A 88 5.50 -47.60 16.34
C ALA A 88 4.12 -46.90 16.32
N PRO A 89 3.24 -47.13 17.31
CA PRO A 89 1.92 -46.49 17.34
C PRO A 89 2.09 -44.98 17.52
N LYS A 90 1.74 -44.21 16.48
CA LYS A 90 1.70 -42.74 16.57
C LYS A 90 0.55 -42.36 17.51
N GLN A 91 0.88 -41.71 18.63
CA GLN A 91 -0.13 -41.13 19.51
C GLN A 91 -0.94 -40.10 18.72
N ALA A 92 -2.28 -40.19 18.79
CA ALA A 92 -3.16 -39.25 18.13
C ALA A 92 -2.87 -37.84 18.66
N ALA A 93 -2.45 -36.93 17.78
CA ALA A 93 -2.29 -35.54 18.15
C ALA A 93 -3.66 -34.95 18.52
N ASN A 94 -3.85 -34.61 19.81
CA ASN A 94 -5.12 -34.10 20.32
C ASN A 94 -5.51 -32.73 19.74
N ALA A 95 -4.56 -32.00 19.13
CA ALA A 95 -4.81 -30.72 18.47
C ALA A 95 -4.68 -30.87 16.94
N ARG A 96 -5.74 -30.49 16.22
CA ARG A 96 -5.72 -30.43 14.75
C ARG A 96 -4.85 -29.26 14.31
N PRO A 97 -3.91 -29.43 13.37
CA PRO A 97 -3.10 -28.32 12.89
C PRO A 97 -3.98 -27.31 12.15
N THR A 98 -3.87 -26.03 12.53
CA THR A 98 -4.51 -24.90 11.85
C THR A 98 -3.48 -24.18 10.95
N PRO A 99 -3.86 -23.66 9.76
CA PRO A 99 -2.92 -22.98 8.85
C PRO A 99 -2.23 -21.74 9.44
N GLY A 100 -2.80 -21.13 10.48
CA GLY A 100 -2.25 -19.99 11.18
C GLY A 100 -3.16 -19.56 12.33
N PRO A 101 -2.74 -18.58 13.14
CA PRO A 101 -3.55 -18.02 14.22
C PRO A 101 -4.73 -17.20 13.68
N VAL A 102 -5.84 -17.17 14.42
CA VAL A 102 -7.01 -16.32 14.12
C VAL A 102 -6.80 -14.95 14.75
N TYR A 103 -6.80 -13.89 13.94
CA TYR A 103 -6.72 -12.51 14.41
C TYR A 103 -8.10 -11.83 14.36
N GLN A 104 -8.63 -11.46 15.53
CA GLN A 104 -9.88 -10.71 15.65
C GLN A 104 -9.55 -9.23 15.79
N TRP A 105 -9.74 -8.46 14.71
CA TRP A 105 -9.39 -7.04 14.66
C TRP A 105 -10.27 -6.14 15.55
N ASP A 106 -11.45 -6.62 15.94
CA ASP A 106 -12.48 -5.87 16.70
C ASP A 106 -12.88 -6.54 18.01
N LYS A 107 -12.02 -7.40 18.58
CA LYS A 107 -12.34 -8.03 19.86
C LYS A 107 -12.24 -6.98 20.97
N HIS A 108 -13.37 -6.40 21.36
CA HIS A 108 -13.46 -5.65 22.63
C HIS A 108 -13.12 -6.62 23.77
N TYR A 109 -12.18 -6.19 24.63
CA TYR A 109 -11.50 -6.93 25.70
C TYR A 109 -12.31 -8.07 26.36
N GLU A 110 -11.64 -9.17 26.69
CA GLU A 110 -12.12 -10.16 27.67
C GLU A 110 -12.04 -9.61 29.10
#